data_AF-A0AAD7B0G5-F1
#
_entry.id   AF-A0AAD7B0G5-F1
#
_cell.length_a   1.000
_cell.length_b   1.000
_cell.length_c   1.000
_cell.angle_alpha   90.00
_cell.angle_beta   90.00
_cell.angle_gamma   90.00
#
_symmetry.space_group_name_H-M   'P 1'
#
loop_
_entity.id
_entity.type
_entity.pdbx_description
1 polymer ?
#
loop_
_entity_poly.entity_id
_entity_poly.type
_entity_poly.pdbx_seq_one_letter_code
_entity_poly.pdbx_strand_id
1 'polypeptide(L)'
;MLTGKPPFAELYMDGAVIQAVLAGRRPSRPASCPDGLWDLLQDCWEEQPDSRPPISQVVERLEGSHIQAEQTESTPDWDEKSTAKFRRNLRGPRESFTSLALFERTIFGDG
;
A
#
# COMPACT_ATOMS: atom_id res chain seq x y z
N MET A 1 8.33 2.39 5.21
CA MET A 1 7.05 2.77 5.87
C MET A 1 7.26 4.05 6.67
N LEU A 2 6.33 5.01 6.66
CA LEU A 2 6.53 6.33 7.28
C LEU A 2 6.45 6.36 8.81
N THR A 3 5.48 5.66 9.42
CA THR A 3 5.26 5.70 10.88
C THR A 3 5.50 4.37 11.58
N GLY A 4 5.52 3.25 10.84
CA GLY A 4 5.59 1.90 11.39
C GLY A 4 4.38 1.48 12.25
N LYS A 5 3.34 2.31 12.32
CA LYS A 5 2.10 2.07 13.10
C LYS A 5 0.93 1.84 12.14
N PRO A 6 -0.11 1.08 12.56
CA PRO A 6 -1.32 0.96 11.75
C PRO A 6 -1.99 2.34 11.58
N PRO A 7 -2.59 2.62 10.42
CA PRO A 7 -3.46 3.78 10.24
C PRO A 7 -4.59 3.78 11.27
N PHE A 8 -4.97 4.95 11.77
CA PHE A 8 -6.01 5.11 12.80
C PHE A 8 -5.74 4.30 14.08
N ALA A 9 -4.48 4.23 14.55
CA ALA A 9 -4.08 3.47 15.72
C ALA A 9 -4.83 3.86 17.02
N GLU A 10 -5.49 5.02 17.04
CA GLU A 10 -6.36 5.47 18.11
C GLU A 10 -7.76 4.80 18.11
N LEU A 11 -8.14 4.15 17.02
CA LEU A 11 -9.41 3.44 16.87
C LEU A 11 -9.19 1.93 17.02
N TYR A 12 -9.80 1.35 18.05
CA TYR A 12 -9.61 -0.07 18.38
C TYR A 12 -10.44 -1.06 17.54
N MET A 13 -11.48 -0.58 16.86
CA MET A 13 -12.43 -1.41 16.13
C MET A 13 -12.42 -1.06 14.65
N ASP A 14 -12.30 -2.07 13.78
CA ASP A 14 -12.32 -1.89 12.32
C ASP A 14 -13.58 -1.16 11.85
N GLY A 15 -14.73 -1.43 12.47
CA GLY A 15 -15.98 -0.73 12.19
C GLY A 15 -15.90 0.78 12.45
N ALA A 16 -15.17 1.20 13.48
CA ALA A 16 -14.96 2.62 13.76
C ALA A 16 -14.04 3.28 12.71
N VAL A 17 -13.06 2.53 12.18
CA VAL A 17 -12.20 2.99 11.08
C VAL A 17 -13.03 3.18 9.80
N ILE A 18 -13.90 2.23 9.47
CA ILE A 18 -14.81 2.33 8.31
C ILE A 18 -15.68 3.59 8.44
N GLN A 19 -16.31 3.81 9.59
CA GLN A 19 -17.15 5.00 9.82
C GLN A 19 -16.34 6.29 9.73
N ALA A 20 -15.11 6.31 10.26
CA ALA A 20 -14.23 7.47 10.15
C ALA A 20 -13.89 7.81 8.69
N VAL A 21 -13.54 6.80 7.89
CA VAL A 21 -13.21 6.97 6.47
C VAL A 21 -14.43 7.44 5.67
N LEU A 22 -15.61 6.84 5.90
CA LEU A 22 -16.87 7.27 5.28
C LEU A 22 -17.28 8.69 5.68
N ALA A 23 -16.86 9.16 6.84
CA ALA A 23 -17.03 10.54 7.29
C ALA A 23 -15.96 11.50 6.75
N GLY A 24 -15.11 11.06 5.80
CA GLY A 24 -14.06 11.87 5.21
C GLY A 24 -12.79 12.00 6.07
N ARG A 25 -12.69 11.32 7.22
CA ARG A 25 -11.45 11.37 8.02
C ARG A 25 -10.32 10.68 7.26
N ARG A 26 -9.13 11.24 7.39
CA ARG A 26 -7.86 10.68 6.89
C ARG A 26 -6.86 10.63 8.05
N PRO A 27 -5.85 9.73 7.99
CA PRO A 27 -4.75 9.70 8.95
C PRO A 27 -4.10 11.07 9.15
N SER A 28 -3.68 11.37 10.37
CA SER A 28 -2.97 12.61 10.68
C SER A 28 -1.56 12.63 10.10
N ARG A 29 -1.08 13.82 9.72
CA ARG A 29 0.28 14.01 9.19
C ARG A 29 1.35 13.65 10.23
N PRO A 30 2.26 12.71 9.93
CA PRO A 30 3.44 12.48 10.76
C PRO A 30 4.42 13.66 10.67
N ALA A 31 5.07 14.02 11.77
CA ALA A 31 6.07 15.09 11.80
C ALA A 31 7.28 14.83 10.88
N SER A 32 7.62 13.56 10.64
CA SER A 32 8.71 13.15 9.75
C SER A 32 8.33 13.14 8.27
N CYS A 33 7.06 13.42 7.91
CA CYS A 33 6.60 13.35 6.52
C CYS A 33 6.95 14.65 5.78
N PRO A 34 7.75 14.60 4.69
CA PRO A 34 8.03 15.76 3.85
C PRO A 34 6.77 16.36 3.23
N ASP A 35 6.75 17.67 2.98
CA ASP A 35 5.57 18.36 2.41
C ASP A 35 5.11 17.73 1.10
N GLY A 36 6.02 17.55 0.13
CA GLY A 36 5.65 16.98 -1.18
C GLY A 36 5.08 15.56 -1.10
N LEU A 37 5.56 14.74 -0.16
CA LEU A 37 4.98 13.41 0.07
C LEU A 37 3.60 13.50 0.72
N TRP A 38 3.43 14.44 1.66
CA TRP A 38 2.16 14.67 2.31
C TRP A 38 1.10 15.13 1.30
N ASP A 39 1.43 16.08 0.44
CA ASP A 39 0.53 16.57 -0.62
C ASP A 39 0.14 15.44 -1.58
N LEU A 40 1.10 14.58 -1.97
CA LEU A 40 0.81 13.40 -2.77
C LEU A 40 -0.15 12.42 -2.06
N LEU A 41 0.07 12.16 -0.76
CA LEU A 41 -0.84 11.33 0.02
C LEU A 41 -2.24 11.94 0.09
N GLN A 42 -2.33 13.27 0.17
CA GLN A 42 -3.60 13.99 0.12
C GLN A 42 -4.38 13.76 -1.18
N ASP A 43 -3.70 13.86 -2.31
CA ASP A 43 -4.32 13.60 -3.61
C ASP A 43 -4.75 12.12 -3.76
N CYS A 44 -3.92 11.19 -3.27
CA CYS A 44 -4.18 9.75 -3.36
C CYS A 44 -5.44 9.30 -2.61
N TRP A 45 -5.80 9.97 -1.53
CA TRP A 45 -6.98 9.63 -0.72
C TRP A 45 -8.12 10.64 -0.84
N GLU A 46 -8.21 11.35 -1.97
CA GLU A 46 -9.35 12.20 -2.28
C GLU A 46 -10.68 11.45 -2.17
N GLU A 47 -11.70 12.18 -1.69
CA GLU A 47 -13.03 11.60 -1.44
C GLU A 47 -13.67 11.15 -2.76
N GLN A 48 -13.57 12.00 -3.79
CA GLN A 48 -13.99 11.65 -5.14
C GLN A 48 -12.96 10.73 -5.80
N PRO A 49 -13.33 9.49 -6.19
CA PRO A 49 -12.39 8.55 -6.79
C PRO A 49 -11.72 9.08 -8.06
N ASP A 50 -12.46 9.81 -8.88
CA ASP A 50 -11.97 10.37 -10.15
C ASP A 50 -10.97 11.53 -9.96
N SER A 51 -10.91 12.11 -8.75
CA SER A 51 -9.93 13.14 -8.40
C SER A 51 -8.58 12.56 -7.99
N ARG A 52 -8.50 11.24 -7.79
CA ARG A 52 -7.25 10.59 -7.39
C ARG A 52 -6.30 10.51 -8.58
N PRO A 53 -5.00 10.77 -8.38
CA PRO A 53 -4.03 10.71 -9.45
C PRO A 53 -3.88 9.27 -9.97
N PRO A 54 -3.67 9.07 -11.28
CA PRO A 54 -3.31 7.76 -11.81
C PRO A 54 -1.94 7.34 -11.28
N ILE A 55 -1.70 6.04 -11.20
CA ILE A 55 -0.46 5.51 -10.62
C ILE A 55 0.79 6.02 -11.35
N SER A 56 0.72 6.25 -12.67
CA SER A 56 1.80 6.85 -13.44
C SER A 56 2.23 8.22 -12.90
N GLN A 57 1.27 9.07 -12.56
CA GLN A 57 1.53 10.39 -11.98
C GLN A 57 2.06 10.29 -10.54
N VAL A 58 1.59 9.31 -9.76
CA VAL A 58 2.10 9.06 -8.41
C VAL A 58 3.59 8.69 -8.47
N VAL A 59 3.97 7.77 -9.38
CA VAL A 59 5.36 7.35 -9.56
C VAL A 59 6.23 8.53 -10.00
N GLU A 60 5.80 9.29 -11.00
CA GLU A 60 6.52 10.48 -11.47
C GLU A 60 6.79 11.49 -10.34
N ARG A 61 5.78 11.76 -9.50
CA ARG A 61 5.93 12.68 -8.36
C ARG A 61 6.86 12.13 -7.29
N LEU A 62 6.86 10.82 -7.04
CA LEU A 62 7.77 10.19 -6.09
C LEU A 62 9.22 10.27 -6.56
N GLU A 63 9.46 10.03 -7.85
CA GLU A 63 10.79 10.13 -8.46
C GLU A 63 11.30 11.58 -8.50
N GLY A 64 10.43 12.52 -8.88
CA GLY A 64 10.77 13.94 -8.97
C GLY A 64 10.99 14.64 -7.64
N SER A 65 10.38 14.14 -6.55
CA SER A 65 10.48 14.78 -5.22
C SER A 65 11.80 14.51 -4.50
N HIS A 66 12.71 13.71 -5.08
CA HIS A 66 14.00 13.33 -4.49
C HIS A 66 13.87 12.99 -2.99
N ILE A 67 12.75 12.33 -2.62
CA ILE A 67 12.48 11.86 -1.26
C ILE A 67 13.57 10.84 -0.99
N GLN A 68 14.63 11.26 -0.31
CA GLN A 68 15.74 10.39 0.01
C GLN A 68 15.17 9.30 0.90
N ALA A 69 14.96 8.12 0.31
CA ALA A 69 14.81 6.91 1.07
C ALA A 69 16.12 6.76 1.84
N GLU A 70 16.11 7.15 3.12
CA GLU A 70 17.16 6.73 4.02
C GLU A 70 17.20 5.21 3.95
N GLN A 71 18.36 4.70 3.52
CA GLN A 71 18.61 3.28 3.31
C GLN A 71 18.57 2.59 4.67
N THR A 72 17.37 2.31 5.18
CA THR A 72 17.20 1.22 6.14
C THR A 72 17.37 -0.05 5.33
N GLU A 73 18.52 -0.69 5.52
CA GLU A 73 18.88 -1.98 4.96
C GLU A 73 17.68 -2.91 4.85
N SER A 74 17.49 -3.44 3.64
CA SER A 74 16.59 -4.54 3.32
C SER A 74 15.11 -4.26 3.64
N THR A 75 14.32 -3.99 2.59
CA THR A 75 12.91 -4.40 2.63
C THR A 75 12.87 -5.84 3.14
N PRO A 76 12.07 -6.18 4.17
CA PRO A 76 11.75 -7.57 4.41
C PRO A 76 11.14 -8.06 3.10
N ASP A 77 11.87 -8.93 2.40
CA ASP A 77 11.29 -9.81 1.40
C ASP A 77 10.01 -10.34 2.05
N TRP A 78 8.87 -10.12 1.40
CA TRP A 78 7.58 -10.62 1.88
C TRP A 78 7.83 -12.06 2.28
N ASP A 79 7.85 -12.31 3.60
CA ASP A 79 8.50 -13.52 4.09
C ASP A 79 7.86 -14.71 3.38
N GLU A 80 8.66 -15.67 2.94
CA GLU A 80 8.19 -16.86 2.22
C GLU A 80 6.97 -17.50 2.92
N LYS A 81 6.86 -17.31 4.24
CA LYS A 81 5.72 -17.68 5.08
C LYS A 81 4.45 -16.88 4.81
N SER A 82 4.49 -15.55 4.60
CA SER A 82 3.35 -14.74 4.17
C SER A 82 2.85 -15.17 2.81
N THR A 83 3.76 -15.38 1.86
CA THR A 83 3.43 -15.85 0.50
C THR A 83 2.86 -17.27 0.57
N ALA A 84 3.45 -18.16 1.36
CA ALA A 84 2.96 -19.53 1.56
C ALA A 84 1.59 -19.57 2.25
N LYS A 85 1.33 -18.73 3.24
CA LYS A 85 0.05 -18.64 3.94
C LYS A 85 -1.05 -18.08 3.04
N PHE A 86 -0.71 -17.08 2.23
CA PHE A 86 -1.63 -16.55 1.22
C PHE A 86 -1.94 -17.60 0.15
N ARG A 87 -0.91 -18.27 -0.40
CA ARG A 87 -1.05 -19.40 -1.33
C ARG A 87 -1.92 -20.53 -0.75
N ARG A 88 -1.82 -20.80 0.55
CA ARG A 88 -2.63 -21.82 1.25
C ARG A 88 -4.13 -21.48 1.34
N ASN A 89 -4.47 -20.19 1.32
CA ASN A 89 -5.85 -19.71 1.48
C ASN A 89 -6.56 -19.43 0.15
N LEU A 90 -5.87 -19.52 -0.99
CA LEU A 90 -6.48 -19.47 -2.31
C LEU A 90 -7.30 -20.74 -2.52
N ARG A 91 -8.63 -20.62 -2.59
CA ARG A 91 -9.52 -21.71 -3.02
C ARG A 91 -9.42 -21.87 -4.54
N GLY A 92 -8.32 -22.46 -5.01
CA GLY A 92 -8.09 -22.86 -6.40
C GLY A 92 -7.47 -24.26 -6.47
N PRO A 93 -7.48 -24.91 -7.65
CA PRO A 93 -6.83 -26.21 -7.82
C PRO A 93 -5.39 -26.15 -7.31
N ARG A 94 -4.98 -27.15 -6.51
CA ARG A 94 -3.65 -27.27 -5.88
C ARG A 94 -2.54 -27.56 -6.90
N GLU A 95 -2.61 -27.00 -8.09
CA GLU A 95 -1.51 -27.06 -9.06
C GLU A 95 -0.46 -26.05 -8.61
N SER A 96 0.70 -26.59 -8.26
CA SER A 96 1.83 -25.91 -7.67
C SER A 96 2.36 -24.80 -8.58
N PHE A 97 2.18 -23.54 -8.19
CA PHE A 97 2.94 -22.44 -8.78
C PHE A 97 4.41 -22.57 -8.34
N THR A 98 5.21 -23.25 -9.14
CA THR A 98 6.64 -23.51 -8.86
C THR A 98 7.50 -22.25 -8.84
N SER A 99 6.92 -21.09 -9.22
CA SER A 99 7.59 -19.80 -9.25
C SER A 99 6.59 -18.65 -9.07
N LEU A 100 7.06 -17.55 -8.46
CA LEU A 100 6.35 -16.26 -8.39
C LEU A 100 5.99 -15.72 -9.78
N ALA A 101 6.87 -15.90 -10.77
CA ALA A 101 6.60 -15.48 -12.16
C ALA A 101 5.40 -16.23 -12.77
N LEU A 102 5.22 -17.51 -12.42
CA LEU A 102 4.08 -18.31 -12.89
C LEU A 102 2.78 -17.88 -12.20
N PHE A 103 2.87 -17.48 -10.92
CA PHE A 103 1.75 -16.97 -10.13
C PHE A 103 1.30 -15.60 -10.63
N GLU A 104 2.21 -14.65 -10.83
CA GLU A 104 1.91 -13.30 -11.32
C GLU A 104 1.28 -13.35 -12.71
N ARG A 105 1.84 -14.15 -13.62
CA ARG A 105 1.27 -14.39 -14.96
C ARG A 105 -0.16 -14.93 -14.93
N THR A 106 -0.49 -15.77 -13.94
CA THR A 106 -1.82 -16.39 -13.83
C THR A 106 -2.85 -15.43 -13.23
N ILE A 107 -2.45 -14.57 -12.28
CA ILE A 107 -3.35 -13.64 -11.60
C ILE A 107 -3.53 -12.33 -12.39
N PHE A 108 -2.45 -11.81 -12.96
CA PHE A 108 -2.43 -10.50 -13.62
C PHE A 108 -2.47 -10.59 -15.16
N GLY A 109 -2.24 -11.77 -15.74
CA GLY A 109 -2.18 -11.99 -17.19
C GLY A 109 -0.93 -11.41 -17.84
N ASP A 110 -0.54 -11.91 -19.02
CA ASP A 110 0.52 -11.29 -19.82
C ASP A 110 -0.06 -10.03 -20.51
N GLY A 111 0.33 -8.85 -20.02
CA GLY A 111 0.10 -7.56 -20.68
C GLY A 111 1.38 -7.03 -21.30
#